data_AF-A0A7C1KV45-F1
#
_entry.id   AF-A0A7C1KV45-F1
#
_cell.length_a   1.000
_cell.length_b   1.000
_cell.length_c   1.000
_cell.angle_alpha   90.00
_cell.angle_beta   90.00
_cell.angle_gamma   90.00
#
_symmetry.space_group_name_H-M   'P 1'
#
loop_
_entity.id
_entity.type
_entity.pdbx_description
1 polymer ?
#
loop_
_entity_poly.entity_id
_entity_poly.type
_entity_poly.pdbx_seq_one_letter_code
_entity_poly.pdbx_strand_id
1 'polypeptide(L)'
;MFRLETKQRVFDFNGISIGGQVGENPPLLIASMFHNKDRILQDRKSAKFNRERAVELIRKQEELSKSTGIPAMVAMVANTPEEAQAYIDFYLETTDMPFGIDMWVAEKRAKATEYVAKLGVQDKFLYNSITPWDKDIKGQVGRLRNLGIRHVVVQAFDDQDQTPAGRLKS
;
A
#
# COMPACT_ATOMS: atom_id res chain seq x y z
N MET A 1 -2.45 -17.63 24.93
CA MET A 1 -2.55 -16.86 23.67
C MET A 1 -2.87 -15.43 24.06
N PHE A 2 -2.12 -14.46 23.55
CA PHE A 2 -2.32 -13.03 23.86
C PHE A 2 -3.71 -12.59 23.35
N ARG A 3 -4.46 -11.81 24.15
CA ARG A 3 -5.80 -11.33 23.79
C ARG A 3 -5.89 -9.84 24.03
N LEU A 4 -6.38 -9.11 23.04
CA LEU A 4 -6.56 -7.67 23.14
C LEU A 4 -7.91 -7.38 23.81
N GLU A 5 -7.91 -6.49 24.81
CA GLU A 5 -9.12 -6.08 25.54
C GLU A 5 -10.07 -5.28 24.65
N THR A 6 -9.52 -4.38 23.82
CA THR A 6 -10.30 -3.60 22.86
C THR A 6 -10.90 -4.50 21.79
N LYS A 7 -12.18 -4.28 21.46
CA LYS A 7 -12.83 -4.96 20.34
C LYS A 7 -12.08 -4.67 19.04
N GLN A 8 -11.48 -5.71 18.46
CA GLN A 8 -10.77 -5.61 17.20
C GLN A 8 -11.75 -5.48 16.03
N ARG A 9 -11.28 -4.83 14.96
CA ARG A 9 -12.01 -4.72 13.69
C ARG A 9 -11.40 -5.68 12.68
N VAL A 10 -12.25 -6.23 11.81
CA VAL A 10 -11.83 -6.99 10.64
C VAL A 10 -12.32 -6.23 9.42
N PHE A 11 -11.42 -6.02 8.46
CA PHE A 11 -11.70 -5.37 7.19
C PHE A 11 -11.52 -6.38 6.05
N ASP A 12 -12.38 -6.30 5.04
CA ASP A 12 -12.20 -7.02 3.79
C ASP A 12 -11.37 -6.15 2.83
N PHE A 13 -10.19 -6.64 2.46
CA PHE A 13 -9.32 -6.02 1.48
C PHE A 13 -9.12 -6.97 0.29
N ASN A 14 -9.88 -6.76 -0.79
CA ASN A 14 -9.85 -7.62 -1.98
C ASN A 14 -10.06 -9.12 -1.65
N GLY A 15 -11.02 -9.44 -0.79
CA GLY A 15 -11.32 -10.79 -0.32
C GLY A 15 -10.45 -11.26 0.86
N ILE A 16 -9.50 -10.45 1.32
CA ILE A 16 -8.59 -10.79 2.42
C ILE A 16 -9.09 -10.16 3.72
N SER A 17 -9.30 -10.98 4.75
CA SER A 17 -9.66 -10.50 6.09
C SER A 17 -8.44 -9.97 6.84
N ILE A 18 -8.43 -8.68 7.15
CA ILE A 18 -7.34 -7.96 7.84
C ILE A 18 -7.80 -7.48 9.21
N GLY A 19 -7.04 -7.83 10.25
CA GLY A 19 -7.32 -7.48 11.64
C GLY A 19 -7.91 -8.66 12.44
N GLY A 20 -8.69 -8.35 13.46
CA GLY A 20 -9.23 -9.34 14.41
C GLY A 20 -8.32 -9.59 15.62
N GLN A 21 -8.72 -10.55 16.46
CA GLN A 21 -7.93 -10.99 17.61
C GLN A 21 -6.64 -11.70 17.17
N VAL A 22 -5.67 -11.78 18.07
CA VAL A 22 -4.40 -12.46 17.77
C VAL A 22 -4.66 -13.94 17.45
N GLY A 23 -4.28 -14.36 16.25
CA GLY A 23 -4.51 -15.71 15.73
C GLY A 23 -5.84 -15.90 14.98
N GLU A 24 -6.67 -14.86 14.86
CA GLU A 24 -7.94 -14.93 14.13
C GLU A 24 -7.74 -14.97 12.61
N ASN A 25 -6.89 -14.07 12.08
CA ASN A 25 -6.53 -14.00 10.66
C ASN A 25 -5.00 -14.07 10.49
N PRO A 26 -4.48 -14.61 9.38
CA PRO A 26 -3.06 -14.58 9.08
C PRO A 26 -2.57 -13.13 8.88
N PRO A 27 -1.28 -12.84 9.12
CA PRO A 27 -0.72 -11.54 8.81
C PRO A 27 -0.76 -11.26 7.30
N LEU A 28 -0.91 -9.99 6.91
CA LEU A 28 -0.72 -9.57 5.52
C LEU A 28 0.75 -9.19 5.31
N LEU A 29 1.40 -9.82 4.34
CA LEU A 29 2.75 -9.45 3.93
C LEU A 29 2.71 -8.36 2.86
N ILE A 30 3.39 -7.25 3.11
CA ILE A 30 3.53 -6.13 2.16
C ILE A 30 4.97 -6.14 1.64
N ALA A 31 5.16 -6.62 0.41
CA ALA A 31 6.46 -6.57 -0.25
C ALA A 31 6.68 -5.20 -0.88
N SER A 32 7.91 -4.70 -0.90
CA SER A 32 8.27 -3.49 -1.63
C SER A 32 8.80 -3.82 -3.02
N MET A 33 8.38 -3.05 -4.03
CA MET A 33 8.90 -3.14 -5.39
C MET A 33 9.20 -1.73 -5.93
N PHE A 34 10.20 -1.63 -6.81
CA PHE A 34 10.67 -0.36 -7.39
C PHE A 34 11.20 0.63 -6.36
N HIS A 35 11.69 0.19 -5.20
CA HIS A 35 12.33 1.10 -4.24
C HIS A 35 13.70 1.57 -4.75
N ASN A 36 14.31 2.53 -4.04
CA ASN A 36 15.64 3.00 -4.40
C ASN A 36 16.64 1.85 -4.37
N LYS A 37 17.45 1.69 -5.43
CA LYS A 37 18.40 0.59 -5.63
C LYS A 37 17.77 -0.80 -5.83
N ASP A 38 16.48 -0.87 -6.10
CA ASP A 38 15.87 -2.13 -6.56
C ASP A 38 16.51 -2.57 -7.88
N ARG A 39 17.02 -3.81 -7.91
CA ARG A 39 17.81 -4.35 -9.03
C ARG A 39 16.99 -4.53 -10.30
N ILE A 40 15.66 -4.57 -10.19
CA ILE A 40 14.79 -4.67 -11.38
C ILE A 40 14.63 -3.31 -12.05
N LEU A 41 14.84 -2.20 -11.34
CA LEU A 41 14.67 -0.85 -11.88
C LEU A 41 15.90 -0.44 -12.69
N GLN A 42 15.71 -0.16 -13.98
CA GLN A 42 16.81 0.15 -14.91
C GLN A 42 16.97 1.65 -15.12
N ASP A 43 15.87 2.35 -15.35
CA ASP A 43 15.83 3.81 -15.41
C ASP A 43 14.50 4.31 -14.86
N ARG A 44 14.56 5.10 -13.80
CA ARG A 44 13.37 5.64 -13.17
C ARG A 44 12.72 6.74 -14.02
N LYS A 45 13.50 7.55 -14.74
CA LYS A 45 12.96 8.70 -15.50
C LYS A 45 12.00 8.26 -16.60
N SER A 46 12.29 7.13 -17.24
CA SER A 46 11.44 6.51 -18.26
C SER A 46 10.55 5.38 -17.72
N ALA A 47 10.47 5.20 -16.39
CA ALA A 47 9.80 4.07 -15.75
C ALA A 47 10.20 2.70 -16.35
N LYS A 48 11.47 2.56 -16.75
CA LYS A 48 12.02 1.34 -17.36
C LYS A 48 12.53 0.39 -16.29
N PHE A 49 12.04 -0.83 -16.31
CA PHE A 49 12.44 -1.91 -15.41
C PHE A 49 12.45 -3.25 -16.15
N ASN A 50 13.11 -4.25 -15.57
CA ASN A 50 13.09 -5.62 -16.07
C ASN A 50 11.72 -6.24 -15.77
N ARG A 51 10.81 -6.16 -16.76
CA ARG A 51 9.43 -6.70 -16.64
C ARG A 51 9.42 -8.20 -16.38
N GLU A 52 10.25 -8.99 -17.06
CA GLU A 52 10.33 -10.45 -16.86
C GLU A 52 10.67 -10.77 -15.42
N ARG A 53 11.73 -10.13 -14.88
CA ARG A 53 12.13 -10.35 -13.50
C ARG A 53 11.07 -9.88 -12.49
N ALA A 54 10.37 -8.78 -12.79
CA ALA A 54 9.28 -8.31 -11.95
C ALA A 54 8.11 -9.29 -11.91
N VAL A 55 7.73 -9.87 -13.06
CA VAL A 55 6.72 -10.94 -13.16
C VAL A 55 7.15 -12.16 -12.34
N GLU A 56 8.40 -12.61 -12.48
CA GLU A 56 8.91 -13.75 -11.70
C GLU A 56 8.79 -13.51 -10.18
N LEU A 57 9.12 -12.30 -9.71
CA LEU A 57 9.02 -11.94 -8.29
C LEU A 57 7.55 -11.95 -7.82
N ILE A 58 6.64 -11.39 -8.61
CA ILE A 58 5.19 -11.39 -8.31
C ILE A 58 4.66 -12.82 -8.26
N ARG A 59 4.98 -13.65 -9.26
CA ARG A 59 4.58 -15.06 -9.31
C ARG A 59 5.13 -15.85 -8.13
N LYS A 60 6.37 -15.56 -7.72
CA LYS A 60 6.95 -16.20 -6.55
C LYS A 60 6.22 -15.81 -5.26
N GLN A 61 5.80 -14.56 -5.13
CA GLN A 61 5.01 -14.10 -4.00
C GLN A 61 3.62 -14.77 -3.97
N GLU A 62 2.97 -14.95 -5.12
CA GLU A 62 1.72 -15.71 -5.23
C GLU A 62 1.89 -17.18 -4.83
N GLU A 63 2.95 -17.83 -5.31
CA GLU A 63 3.29 -19.22 -4.95
C GLU A 63 3.52 -19.37 -3.43
N LEU A 64 4.26 -18.44 -2.82
CA LEU A 64 4.50 -18.44 -1.38
C LEU A 64 3.23 -18.17 -0.57
N SER A 65 2.42 -17.20 -1.01
CA SER A 65 1.11 -16.91 -0.40
C SER A 65 0.21 -18.14 -0.43
N LYS A 66 0.10 -18.82 -1.58
CA LYS A 66 -0.70 -20.03 -1.75
C LYS A 66 -0.20 -21.20 -0.90
N SER A 67 1.12 -21.41 -0.83
CA SER A 67 1.69 -22.55 -0.09
C SER A 67 1.69 -22.37 1.43
N THR A 68 1.77 -21.13 1.91
CA THR A 68 1.78 -20.82 3.35
C THR A 68 0.41 -20.43 3.91
N GLY A 69 -0.54 -20.05 3.04
CA GLY A 69 -1.82 -19.46 3.44
C GLY A 69 -1.70 -18.02 3.96
N ILE A 70 -0.52 -17.41 3.88
CA ILE A 70 -0.28 -16.04 4.31
C ILE A 70 -0.56 -15.09 3.15
N PRO A 71 -1.63 -14.27 3.19
CA PRO A 71 -1.95 -13.34 2.12
C PRO A 71 -0.84 -12.29 1.95
N ALA A 72 -0.70 -11.79 0.73
CA ALA A 72 0.36 -10.85 0.41
C ALA A 72 -0.10 -9.80 -0.61
N MET A 73 0.62 -8.68 -0.61
CA MET A 73 0.42 -7.55 -1.52
C MET A 73 1.76 -6.91 -1.87
N VAL A 74 1.78 -6.03 -2.88
CA VAL A 74 2.99 -5.25 -3.22
C VAL A 74 2.71 -3.75 -3.06
N ALA A 75 3.58 -3.07 -2.31
CA ALA A 75 3.66 -1.62 -2.28
C ALA A 75 4.76 -1.15 -3.24
N MET A 76 4.35 -0.52 -4.34
CA MET A 76 5.26 -0.03 -5.38
C MET A 76 5.71 1.40 -5.07
N VAL A 77 7.02 1.64 -5.09
CA VAL A 77 7.60 2.94 -4.74
C VAL A 77 7.75 3.81 -5.99
N ALA A 78 7.05 4.94 -6.01
CA ALA A 78 7.05 5.88 -7.13
C ALA A 78 7.45 7.30 -6.69
N ASN A 79 8.17 8.02 -7.55
CA ASN A 79 8.54 9.42 -7.28
C ASN A 79 7.72 10.44 -8.08
N THR A 80 7.02 9.98 -9.11
CA THR A 80 6.14 10.81 -9.94
C THR A 80 4.82 10.10 -10.23
N PRO A 81 3.76 10.84 -10.59
CA PRO A 81 2.50 10.24 -11.04
C PRO A 81 2.67 9.34 -12.28
N GLU A 82 3.59 9.69 -13.19
CA GLU A 82 3.85 8.93 -14.42
C GLU A 82 4.49 7.57 -14.12
N GLU A 83 5.46 7.53 -13.18
CA GLU A 83 6.00 6.28 -12.65
C GLU A 83 4.88 5.43 -12.02
N ALA A 84 4.05 6.04 -11.18
CA ALA A 84 2.96 5.34 -10.52
C ALA A 84 1.98 4.73 -11.54
N GLN A 85 1.59 5.47 -12.59
CA GLN A 85 0.72 4.97 -13.66
C GLN A 85 1.34 3.74 -14.33
N ALA A 86 2.58 3.84 -14.80
CA ALA A 86 3.26 2.73 -15.47
C ALA A 86 3.37 1.47 -14.58
N TYR A 87 3.64 1.65 -13.29
CA TYR A 87 3.74 0.55 -12.33
C TYR A 87 2.36 -0.06 -12.01
N ILE A 88 1.32 0.76 -11.84
CA ILE A 88 -0.06 0.30 -11.62
C ILE A 88 -0.53 -0.53 -12.82
N ASP A 89 -0.36 -0.02 -14.04
CA ASP A 89 -0.79 -0.71 -15.26
C ASP A 89 -0.09 -2.07 -15.38
N PHE A 90 1.24 -2.10 -15.23
CA PHE A 90 2.01 -3.33 -15.19
C PHE A 90 1.51 -4.32 -14.13
N TYR A 91 1.24 -3.84 -12.93
CA TYR A 91 0.85 -4.70 -11.81
C TYR A 91 -0.51 -5.33 -12.05
N LEU A 92 -1.49 -4.53 -12.50
CA LEU A 92 -2.85 -4.98 -12.82
C LEU A 92 -2.89 -5.92 -14.04
N GLU A 93 -1.99 -5.76 -15.01
CA GLU A 93 -1.80 -6.72 -16.10
C GLU A 93 -1.22 -8.06 -15.62
N THR A 94 -0.49 -8.05 -14.49
CA THR A 94 0.29 -9.19 -14.01
C THR A 94 -0.46 -10.01 -12.96
N THR A 95 -1.15 -9.38 -12.02
CA THR A 95 -1.73 -10.09 -10.86
C THR A 95 -3.01 -9.44 -10.37
N ASP A 96 -3.84 -10.26 -9.71
CA ASP A 96 -5.03 -9.83 -8.99
C ASP A 96 -4.79 -9.51 -7.51
N MET A 97 -3.55 -9.70 -7.01
CA MET A 97 -3.20 -9.32 -5.65
C MET A 97 -3.49 -7.83 -5.40
N PRO A 98 -3.86 -7.44 -4.17
CA PRO A 98 -3.96 -6.03 -3.84
C PRO A 98 -2.59 -5.35 -3.92
N PHE A 99 -2.60 -4.03 -4.02
CA PHE A 99 -1.40 -3.22 -4.17
C PHE A 99 -1.48 -1.90 -3.41
N GLY A 100 -0.33 -1.29 -3.19
CA GLY A 100 -0.21 0.07 -2.69
C GLY A 100 0.76 0.87 -3.54
N ILE A 101 0.66 2.18 -3.46
CA ILE A 101 1.61 3.11 -4.06
C ILE A 101 2.24 3.92 -2.93
N ASP A 102 3.55 3.74 -2.75
CA ASP A 102 4.33 4.43 -1.74
C ASP A 102 5.00 5.66 -2.37
N MET A 103 4.50 6.83 -1.99
CA MET A 103 4.97 8.12 -2.48
C MET A 103 5.10 9.09 -1.31
N TRP A 104 6.28 9.71 -1.22
CA TRP A 104 6.59 10.68 -0.17
C TRP A 104 5.78 11.99 -0.30
N VAL A 105 5.59 12.48 -1.53
CA VAL A 105 4.96 13.79 -1.77
C VAL A 105 3.45 13.65 -1.90
N ALA A 106 2.70 14.20 -0.94
CA ALA A 106 1.24 14.10 -0.86
C ALA A 106 0.50 14.49 -2.15
N GLU A 107 0.90 15.58 -2.80
CA GLU A 107 0.27 16.03 -4.05
C GLU A 107 0.42 14.99 -5.17
N LYS A 108 1.62 14.41 -5.31
CA LYS A 108 1.89 13.38 -6.33
C LYS A 108 1.14 12.09 -6.01
N ARG A 109 1.12 11.69 -4.74
CA ARG A 109 0.35 10.56 -4.23
C ARG A 109 -1.14 10.69 -4.55
N ALA A 110 -1.68 11.90 -4.40
CA ALA A 110 -3.08 12.15 -4.70
C ALA A 110 -3.39 12.05 -6.20
N LYS A 111 -2.50 12.52 -7.08
CA LYS A 111 -2.63 12.33 -8.55
C LYS A 111 -2.60 10.84 -8.94
N ALA A 112 -1.71 10.05 -8.33
CA ALA A 112 -1.70 8.60 -8.53
C ALA A 112 -3.01 7.95 -8.02
N THR A 113 -3.58 8.44 -6.93
CA THR A 113 -4.84 7.93 -6.37
C THR A 113 -6.05 8.25 -7.27
N GLU A 114 -6.06 9.41 -7.93
CA GLU A 114 -7.07 9.72 -8.95
C GLU A 114 -7.01 8.76 -10.13
N TYR A 115 -5.79 8.36 -10.52
CA TYR A 115 -5.61 7.35 -11.56
C TYR A 115 -6.18 5.99 -11.15
N VAL A 116 -5.90 5.54 -9.92
CA VAL A 116 -6.53 4.33 -9.34
C VAL A 116 -8.05 4.42 -9.39
N ALA A 117 -8.63 5.56 -9.00
CA ALA A 117 -10.08 5.75 -9.02
C ALA A 117 -10.65 5.73 -10.44
N LYS A 118 -9.93 6.31 -11.42
CA LYS A 118 -10.29 6.27 -12.84
C LYS A 118 -10.31 4.84 -13.39
N LEU A 119 -9.41 3.98 -12.93
CA LEU A 119 -9.35 2.56 -13.31
C LEU A 119 -10.44 1.71 -12.63
N GLY A 120 -11.07 2.20 -11.58
CA GLY A 120 -12.13 1.46 -10.88
C GLY A 120 -11.63 0.33 -9.97
N VAL A 121 -10.37 0.40 -9.52
CA VAL A 121 -9.70 -0.67 -8.73
C VAL A 121 -9.46 -0.28 -7.27
N GLN A 122 -10.30 0.61 -6.71
CA GLN A 122 -10.18 1.11 -5.34
C GLN A 122 -10.29 0.01 -4.28
N ASP A 123 -10.94 -1.10 -4.60
CA ASP A 123 -11.09 -2.28 -3.75
C ASP A 123 -9.77 -3.04 -3.54
N LYS A 124 -8.84 -2.94 -4.49
CA LYS A 124 -7.52 -3.55 -4.46
C LYS A 124 -6.41 -2.61 -3.95
N PHE A 125 -6.73 -1.34 -3.71
CA PHE A 125 -5.74 -0.31 -3.43
C PHE A 125 -5.60 0.05 -1.94
N LEU A 126 -4.35 0.09 -1.46
CA LEU A 126 -3.95 0.63 -0.16
C LEU A 126 -3.25 1.99 -0.36
N TYR A 127 -3.88 3.06 0.11
CA TYR A 127 -3.24 4.38 0.14
C TYR A 127 -2.16 4.43 1.22
N ASN A 128 -0.90 4.67 0.82
CA ASN A 128 0.23 4.77 1.73
C ASN A 128 0.92 6.14 1.60
N SER A 129 0.75 7.07 2.53
CA SER A 129 -0.04 7.03 3.79
C SER A 129 -0.61 8.43 4.10
N ILE A 130 -1.47 8.55 5.11
CA ILE A 130 -1.70 9.83 5.78
C ILE A 130 -0.61 9.99 6.84
N THR A 131 0.12 11.10 6.80
CA THR A 131 1.25 11.35 7.70
C THR A 131 1.08 12.66 8.49
N PRO A 132 1.73 12.81 9.66
CA PRO A 132 1.52 13.98 10.54
C PRO A 132 2.05 15.29 9.94
N TRP A 133 2.99 15.21 9.01
CA TRP A 133 3.53 16.35 8.27
C TRP A 133 2.72 16.71 7.01
N ASP A 134 1.65 15.98 6.69
CA ASP A 134 0.74 16.38 5.61
C ASP A 134 0.02 17.68 5.99
N LYS A 135 0.11 18.71 5.13
CA LYS A 135 -0.39 20.06 5.45
C LYS A 135 -1.91 20.16 5.59
N ASP A 136 -2.65 19.33 4.85
CA ASP A 136 -4.12 19.34 4.79
C ASP A 136 -4.70 17.93 4.94
N ILE A 137 -4.53 17.35 6.13
CA ILE A 137 -5.04 16.00 6.45
C ILE A 137 -6.56 15.93 6.26
N LYS A 138 -7.32 16.97 6.65
CA LYS A 138 -8.79 16.97 6.52
C LYS A 138 -9.23 16.97 5.06
N GLY A 139 -8.64 17.80 4.21
CA GLY A 139 -8.92 17.82 2.78
C GLY A 139 -8.47 16.54 2.08
N GLN A 140 -7.32 15.98 2.47
CA GLN A 140 -6.84 14.69 1.99
C GLN A 140 -7.84 13.57 2.29
N VAL A 141 -8.32 13.46 3.54
CA VAL A 141 -9.35 12.48 3.93
C VAL A 141 -10.64 12.69 3.12
N GLY A 142 -11.08 13.93 2.96
CA GLY A 142 -12.26 14.27 2.15
C GLY A 142 -12.12 13.82 0.70
N ARG A 143 -10.95 14.04 0.08
CA ARG A 143 -10.65 13.62 -1.28
C ARG A 143 -10.62 12.09 -1.41
N LEU A 144 -9.95 11.39 -0.49
CA LEU A 144 -9.91 9.92 -0.48
C LEU A 144 -11.31 9.33 -0.38
N ARG A 145 -12.17 9.90 0.48
CA ARG A 145 -13.58 9.51 0.58
C ARG A 145 -14.32 9.72 -0.75
N ASN A 146 -14.17 10.87 -1.39
CA ASN A 146 -14.83 11.18 -2.66
C ASN A 146 -14.37 10.28 -3.81
N LEU A 147 -13.10 9.85 -3.78
CA LEU A 147 -12.54 8.90 -4.75
C LEU A 147 -12.92 7.44 -4.47
N GLY A 148 -13.60 7.17 -3.35
CA GLY A 148 -14.01 5.82 -2.96
C GLY A 148 -12.87 4.97 -2.38
N ILE A 149 -11.79 5.58 -1.90
CA ILE A 149 -10.67 4.86 -1.27
C ILE A 149 -11.10 4.33 0.09
N ARG A 150 -10.92 3.02 0.31
CA ARG A 150 -11.39 2.31 1.52
C ARG A 150 -10.28 1.94 2.49
N HIS A 151 -9.05 1.77 2.00
CA HIS A 151 -7.92 1.27 2.78
C HIS A 151 -6.80 2.31 2.77
N VAL A 152 -6.37 2.71 3.95
CA VAL A 152 -5.41 3.79 4.16
C VAL A 152 -4.45 3.38 5.28
N VAL A 153 -3.15 3.54 5.04
CA VAL A 153 -2.13 3.50 6.09
C VAL A 153 -2.12 4.86 6.79
N VAL A 154 -2.22 4.85 8.11
CA VAL A 154 -2.02 6.03 8.96
C VAL A 154 -0.67 5.89 9.64
N GLN A 155 0.25 6.80 9.34
CA GLN A 155 1.57 6.81 9.96
C GLN A 155 1.52 7.65 11.24
N ALA A 156 1.44 6.99 12.40
CA ALA A 156 1.51 7.65 13.69
C ALA A 156 2.98 7.94 14.06
N PHE A 157 3.37 9.20 14.05
CA PHE A 157 4.74 9.64 14.36
C PHE A 157 4.75 10.99 15.06
N ASP A 158 5.39 11.05 16.23
CA ASP A 158 5.61 12.28 16.97
C ASP A 158 7.13 12.54 17.02
N ASP A 159 7.55 13.70 16.52
CA ASP A 159 8.97 14.06 16.42
C ASP A 159 9.56 14.49 17.77
N GLN A 160 8.71 14.89 18.72
CA GLN A 160 9.07 15.26 20.09
C GLN A 160 9.08 14.03 21.03
N ASP A 161 8.22 13.03 20.77
CA ASP A 161 8.07 11.82 21.58
C ASP A 161 7.98 10.55 20.70
N GLN A 162 9.13 9.96 20.39
CA GLN A 162 9.20 8.75 19.54
C GLN A 162 8.78 7.45 20.25
N THR A 163 8.34 7.52 21.51
CA THR A 163 7.87 6.36 22.27
C THR A 163 6.48 5.90 21.81
N PRO A 164 5.99 4.72 22.23
CA PRO A 164 4.61 4.32 21.96
C PRO A 164 3.56 5.32 22.47
N ALA A 165 3.85 6.08 23.53
CA ALA A 165 2.92 7.06 24.08
C ALA A 165 2.77 8.30 23.18
N GLY A 166 3.86 8.80 22.60
CA GLY A 166 3.80 9.91 21.65
C GLY A 166 3.01 9.58 20.39
N ARG A 167 3.13 8.34 19.88
CA ARG A 167 2.34 7.86 18.72
C ARG A 167 0.82 7.92 18.95
N LEU A 168 0.34 7.88 20.20
CA LEU A 168 -1.10 8.00 20.51
C LEU A 168 -1.60 9.45 20.53
N LYS A 169 -0.70 10.43 20.54
CA LYS A 169 -1.01 11.87 20.56
C LYS A 169 -0.89 12.52 19.18
N SER A 170 -0.15 11.87 18.27
CA SER A 170 0.08 12.27 16.88
C SER A 170 -1.20 12.32 16.03
#